data_AF-A0A929U7U4-F1
#
_entry.id   AF-A0A929U7U4-F1
#
_cell.length_a   1.000
_cell.length_b   1.000
_cell.length_c   1.000
_cell.angle_alpha   90.00
_cell.angle_beta   90.00
_cell.angle_gamma   90.00
#
_symmetry.space_group_name_H-M   'P 1'
#
loop_
_entity.id
_entity.type
_entity.pdbx_description
1 polymer ?
#
loop_
_entity_poly.entity_id
_entity_poly.type
_entity_poly.pdbx_seq_one_letter_code
_entity_poly.pdbx_strand_id
1 'polypeptide(L)'
;MDFKKRFALPLPALEEELGERLSLIPETDQEMEEQARRYQLSLAKPPGSLGELENIAVRLAGMTGHLKSRIRKKRILVLCADNGVVEEGVSSAPQSVTAMQACNMTRHLTGMSCLAREFHCECRVVDVGIATPYHCPEIVDRRIKQGTANLVK
;
A
#
# COMPACT_ATOMS: atom_id res chain seq x y z
N MET A 1 -16.34 -6.37 12.35
CA MET A 1 -17.45 -5.95 11.46
C MET A 1 -17.18 -6.52 10.07
N ASP A 2 -18.18 -7.12 9.43
CA ASP A 2 -18.08 -7.64 8.07
C ASP A 2 -17.79 -6.49 7.09
N PHE A 3 -16.75 -6.63 6.25
CA PHE A 3 -16.33 -5.59 5.31
C PHE A 3 -17.49 -5.16 4.38
N LYS A 4 -18.28 -6.11 3.90
CA LYS A 4 -19.41 -5.82 2.99
C LYS A 4 -20.52 -5.05 3.69
N LYS A 5 -20.73 -5.27 4.98
CA LYS A 5 -21.69 -4.50 5.79
C LYS A 5 -21.21 -3.05 6.04
N ARG A 6 -19.90 -2.80 6.03
CA ARG A 6 -19.34 -1.47 6.26
C ARG A 6 -19.51 -0.55 5.05
N PHE A 7 -19.32 -1.04 3.84
CA PHE A 7 -19.55 -0.26 2.60
C PHE A 7 -21.03 -0.19 2.18
N ALA A 8 -21.93 -0.81 2.96
CA ALA A 8 -23.37 -0.57 2.85
C ALA A 8 -23.83 0.65 3.67
N LEU A 9 -22.93 1.28 4.44
CA LEU A 9 -23.22 2.53 5.15
C LEU A 9 -23.44 3.68 4.14
N PRO A 10 -24.32 4.65 4.47
CA PRO A 10 -24.49 5.84 3.66
C PRO A 10 -23.21 6.68 3.66
N LEU A 11 -22.97 7.41 2.57
CA LEU A 11 -21.74 8.20 2.37
C LEU A 11 -21.40 9.13 3.56
N PRO A 12 -22.35 9.86 4.19
CA PRO A 12 -22.03 10.70 5.34
C PRO A 12 -21.41 9.95 6.52
N ALA A 13 -21.85 8.71 6.78
CA ALA A 13 -21.29 7.89 7.86
C ALA A 13 -19.87 7.39 7.53
N LEU A 14 -19.57 7.15 6.24
CA LEU A 14 -18.21 6.82 5.79
C LEU A 14 -17.27 8.03 5.87
N GLU A 15 -17.78 9.24 5.58
CA GLU A 15 -17.02 10.48 5.69
C GLU A 15 -16.67 10.81 7.14
N GLU A 16 -17.62 10.65 8.07
CA GLU A 16 -17.39 10.81 9.50
C GLU A 16 -16.30 9.83 9.99
N GLU A 17 -16.41 8.55 9.63
CA GLU A 17 -15.42 7.54 9.98
C GLU A 17 -14.02 7.84 9.38
N LEU A 18 -13.98 8.34 8.14
CA LEU A 18 -12.73 8.78 7.52
C LEU A 18 -12.12 9.95 8.31
N GLY A 19 -12.93 10.93 8.70
CA GLY A 19 -12.52 12.06 9.53
C GLY A 19 -11.91 11.62 10.86
N GLU A 20 -12.58 10.70 11.56
CA GLU A 20 -12.06 10.09 12.79
C GLU A 20 -10.69 9.45 12.56
N ARG A 21 -10.55 8.62 11.51
CA ARG A 21 -9.26 7.96 11.20
C ARG A 21 -8.16 8.94 10.85
N LEU A 22 -8.47 10.00 10.11
CA LEU A 22 -7.50 11.02 9.74
C LEU A 22 -7.00 11.78 10.99
N SER A 23 -7.89 12.04 11.96
CA SER A 23 -7.51 12.68 13.24
C SER A 23 -6.56 11.85 14.11
N LEU A 24 -6.45 10.54 13.83
CA LEU A 24 -5.54 9.64 14.55
C LEU A 24 -4.12 9.62 13.95
N ILE A 25 -3.87 10.31 12.82
CA ILE A 25 -2.54 10.36 12.20
C ILE A 25 -1.69 11.37 12.99
N PRO A 26 -0.65 10.92 13.71
CA PRO A 26 0.20 11.84 14.46
C PRO A 26 1.20 12.54 13.54
N GLU A 27 1.67 13.71 13.96
CA GLU A 27 2.90 14.31 13.43
C GLU A 27 4.12 13.43 13.74
N THR A 28 5.20 13.58 12.98
CA THR A 28 6.45 12.87 13.28
C THR A 28 7.10 13.41 14.56
N ASP A 29 7.80 12.54 15.28
CA ASP A 29 8.52 12.91 16.51
C ASP A 29 9.78 13.72 16.17
N GLN A 30 9.64 15.05 16.22
CA GLN A 30 10.70 16.00 15.88
C GLN A 30 11.93 15.89 16.79
N GLU A 31 11.74 15.60 18.07
CA GLU A 31 12.85 15.42 19.01
C GLU A 31 13.63 14.15 18.67
N MET A 32 12.92 13.06 18.33
CA MET A 32 13.56 11.83 17.87
C MET A 32 14.29 12.01 16.53
N GLU A 33 13.76 12.80 15.61
CA GLU A 33 14.47 13.15 14.37
C GLU A 33 15.78 13.88 14.67
N GLU A 34 15.77 14.88 15.56
CA GLU A 34 16.96 15.63 15.95
C GLU A 34 17.99 14.72 16.64
N GLN A 35 17.54 13.84 17.55
CA GLN A 35 18.41 12.82 18.16
C GLN A 35 19.03 11.91 17.10
N ALA A 36 18.26 11.50 16.08
CA ALA A 36 18.78 10.69 14.98
C ALA A 36 19.79 11.44 14.11
N ARG A 37 19.60 12.75 13.84
CA ARG A 37 20.59 13.58 13.13
C ARG A 37 21.90 13.67 13.92
N ARG A 38 21.83 13.94 15.22
CA ARG A 38 23.01 13.97 16.11
C ARG A 38 23.73 12.63 16.15
N TYR A 39 22.97 11.54 16.23
CA TYR A 39 23.54 10.19 16.17
C TYR A 39 24.29 9.95 14.85
N GLN A 40 23.70 10.30 13.70
CA GLN A 40 24.36 10.16 12.39
C GLN A 40 25.67 10.96 12.30
N LEU A 41 25.74 12.15 12.89
CA LEU A 41 26.96 12.98 12.93
C LEU A 41 28.06 12.38 13.82
N SER A 42 27.69 11.56 14.82
CA SER A 42 28.65 10.94 15.76
C SER A 42 29.32 9.67 15.24
N LEU A 43 28.81 9.09 14.15
CA LEU A 43 29.31 7.82 13.61
C LEU A 43 30.68 8.00 12.96
N ALA A 44 31.47 6.91 12.92
CA ALA A 44 32.78 6.86 12.27
C ALA A 44 32.65 6.87 10.74
N LYS A 45 32.21 8.00 10.18
CA LYS A 45 32.07 8.31 8.76
C LYS A 45 32.20 9.83 8.58
N PRO A 46 32.68 10.34 7.43
CA PRO A 46 32.56 11.77 7.14
C PRO A 46 31.09 12.20 7.22
N PRO A 47 30.76 13.34 7.84
CA PRO A 47 29.38 13.83 7.91
C PRO A 47 28.71 13.87 6.54
N GLY A 48 27.51 13.28 6.41
CA GLY A 48 26.74 13.25 5.16
C GLY A 48 27.23 12.25 4.10
N SER A 49 28.28 11.46 4.35
CA SER A 49 28.87 10.58 3.32
C SER A 49 27.94 9.45 2.85
N LEU A 50 26.87 9.13 3.59
CA LEU A 50 25.88 8.12 3.18
C LEU A 50 24.64 8.73 2.50
N GLY A 51 24.59 10.06 2.36
CA GLY A 51 23.52 10.79 1.66
C GLY A 51 22.12 10.41 2.13
N GLU A 52 21.28 9.97 1.20
CA GLU A 52 19.87 9.62 1.46
C GLU A 52 19.67 8.52 2.50
N LEU A 53 20.65 7.64 2.72
CA LEU A 53 20.53 6.63 3.77
C LEU A 53 20.48 7.26 5.17
N GLU A 54 21.14 8.40 5.38
CA GLU A 54 21.06 9.14 6.65
C GLU A 54 19.68 9.76 6.80
N ASN A 55 19.16 10.37 5.73
CA ASN A 55 17.82 10.98 5.70
C ASN A 55 16.71 9.95 5.95
N ILE A 56 16.81 8.76 5.35
CA ILE A 56 15.87 7.65 5.58
C ILE A 56 15.91 7.21 7.04
N ALA A 57 17.10 7.07 7.63
CA ALA A 57 17.24 6.67 9.03
C ALA A 57 16.59 7.69 9.99
N VAL A 58 16.79 9.00 9.75
CA VAL A 58 16.16 10.07 10.54
C VAL A 58 14.65 10.05 10.41
N ARG A 59 14.12 9.93 9.18
CA ARG A 59 12.67 9.85 8.94
C ARG A 59 12.03 8.64 9.61
N LEU A 60 12.70 7.48 9.56
CA LEU A 60 12.22 6.28 10.27
C LEU A 60 12.22 6.48 11.78
N ALA A 61 13.23 7.15 12.33
CA ALA A 61 13.28 7.46 13.75
C ALA A 61 12.11 8.35 14.17
N GLY A 62 11.83 9.42 13.42
CA GLY A 62 10.67 10.30 13.65
C GLY A 62 9.31 9.60 13.51
N MET A 63 9.15 8.73 12.51
CA MET A 63 7.91 7.97 12.31
C MET A 63 7.67 6.90 13.39
N THR A 64 8.74 6.30 13.93
CA THR A 64 8.65 5.20 14.89
C THR A 64 8.84 5.64 16.34
N GLY A 65 9.26 6.88 16.58
CA GLY A 65 9.66 7.39 17.89
C GLY A 65 10.87 6.66 18.47
N HIS A 66 11.70 6.02 17.64
CA HIS A 66 12.83 5.18 18.08
C HIS A 66 14.11 5.48 17.30
N LEU A 67 15.19 5.82 18.01
CA LEU A 67 16.47 6.22 17.41
C LEU A 67 17.06 5.17 16.44
N LYS A 68 16.89 3.89 16.77
CA LYS A 68 17.36 2.74 15.97
C LYS A 68 16.18 1.86 15.58
N SER A 69 15.35 2.36 14.68
CA SER A 69 14.18 1.64 14.17
C SER A 69 14.58 0.29 13.56
N ARG A 70 13.95 -0.80 14.03
CA ARG A 70 14.12 -2.15 13.46
C ARG A 70 12.89 -2.54 12.67
N ILE A 71 13.00 -2.55 11.34
CA ILE A 71 11.91 -2.96 10.45
C ILE A 71 11.95 -4.47 10.25
N ARG A 72 11.17 -5.21 11.05
CA ARG A 72 11.13 -6.68 11.01
C ARG A 72 10.08 -7.26 10.07
N LYS A 73 8.92 -6.63 9.98
CA LYS A 73 7.79 -7.08 9.16
C LYS A 73 7.53 -6.03 8.10
N LYS A 74 7.51 -6.45 6.84
CA LYS A 74 7.27 -5.61 5.67
C LYS A 74 6.13 -6.24 4.89
N ARG A 75 5.22 -5.41 4.38
CA ARG A 75 4.08 -5.86 3.60
C ARG A 75 3.83 -4.91 2.45
N ILE A 76 3.57 -5.47 1.28
CA ILE A 76 3.04 -4.78 0.11
C ILE A 76 1.56 -5.15 0.02
N LEU A 77 0.70 -4.13 0.09
CA LEU A 77 -0.73 -4.27 -0.20
C LEU A 77 -0.96 -3.94 -1.67
N VAL A 78 -1.51 -4.88 -2.43
CA VAL A 78 -1.88 -4.65 -3.83
C VAL A 78 -3.39 -4.57 -3.93
N LEU A 79 -3.91 -3.40 -4.27
CA LEU A 79 -5.33 -3.17 -4.49
C LEU A 79 -5.64 -3.34 -5.98
N CYS A 80 -6.41 -4.36 -6.32
CA CYS A 80 -6.76 -4.70 -7.69
C CYS A 80 -8.20 -4.29 -8.00
N ALA A 81 -8.39 -3.51 -9.06
CA ALA A 81 -9.71 -3.14 -9.58
C ALA A 81 -9.64 -2.84 -11.09
N ASP A 82 -10.77 -3.02 -11.76
CA ASP A 82 -10.97 -2.61 -13.14
C ASP A 82 -11.61 -1.23 -13.22
N ASN A 83 -11.37 -0.52 -14.33
CA ASN A 83 -11.92 0.81 -14.57
C ASN A 83 -12.82 0.81 -15.81
N GLY A 84 -14.02 1.37 -15.70
CA GLY A 84 -15.01 1.37 -16.79
C GLY A 84 -14.57 2.15 -18.03
N VAL A 85 -13.68 3.12 -17.87
CA VAL A 85 -13.10 3.90 -18.99
C VAL A 85 -12.34 3.04 -20.02
N VAL A 86 -12.03 1.77 -19.70
CA VAL A 86 -11.45 0.82 -20.66
C VAL A 86 -12.31 0.64 -21.92
N GLU A 87 -13.62 0.89 -21.83
CA GLU A 87 -14.55 0.88 -22.97
C GLU A 87 -14.17 1.88 -24.08
N GLU A 88 -13.43 2.94 -23.72
CA GLU A 88 -12.98 3.98 -24.66
C GLU A 88 -11.70 3.58 -25.43
N GLY A 89 -11.24 2.33 -25.31
CA GLY A 89 -10.08 1.84 -26.05
C GLY A 89 -8.73 2.40 -25.56
N VAL A 90 -8.68 2.95 -24.35
CA VAL A 90 -7.48 3.59 -23.77
C VAL A 90 -6.44 2.61 -23.22
N SER A 91 -6.78 1.32 -23.10
CA SER A 91 -5.89 0.29 -22.55
C SER A 91 -5.19 -0.50 -23.64
N SER A 92 -3.89 -0.75 -23.45
CA SER A 92 -3.09 -1.65 -24.32
C SER A 92 -3.28 -3.14 -24.02
N ALA A 93 -3.99 -3.47 -22.94
CA ALA A 93 -4.23 -4.83 -22.48
C ALA A 93 -5.74 -5.07 -22.28
N PRO A 94 -6.24 -6.31 -22.53
CA PRO A 94 -7.63 -6.64 -22.26
C PRO A 94 -7.91 -6.61 -20.75
N GLN A 95 -9.15 -6.31 -20.38
CA GLN A 95 -9.58 -6.18 -18.97
C GLN A 95 -9.35 -7.45 -18.13
N SER A 96 -9.34 -8.63 -18.77
CA SER A 96 -9.05 -9.91 -18.11
C SER A 96 -7.65 -9.98 -17.49
N VAL A 97 -6.69 -9.16 -17.95
CA VAL A 97 -5.33 -9.12 -17.42
C VAL A 97 -5.31 -8.74 -15.95
N THR A 98 -6.24 -7.91 -15.46
CA THR A 98 -6.33 -7.54 -14.05
C THR A 98 -6.50 -8.77 -13.15
N ALA A 99 -7.50 -9.62 -13.47
CA ALA A 99 -7.76 -10.87 -12.76
C ALA A 99 -6.56 -11.85 -12.84
N MET A 100 -5.99 -12.02 -14.04
CA MET A 100 -4.85 -12.90 -14.24
C MET A 100 -3.63 -12.45 -13.43
N GLN A 101 -3.29 -11.16 -13.45
CA GLN A 101 -2.15 -10.63 -12.72
C GLN A 101 -2.37 -10.65 -11.21
N ALA A 102 -3.60 -10.44 -10.74
CA ALA A 102 -3.94 -10.63 -9.33
C ALA A 102 -3.65 -12.07 -8.85
N CYS A 103 -4.05 -13.08 -9.64
CA CYS A 103 -3.75 -14.48 -9.35
C CYS A 103 -2.25 -14.79 -9.48
N ASN A 104 -1.54 -14.18 -10.43
CA ASN A 104 -0.10 -14.36 -10.57
C ASN A 104 0.68 -13.74 -9.41
N MET A 105 0.19 -12.63 -8.84
CA MET A 105 0.82 -11.97 -7.70
C MET A 105 0.76 -12.79 -6.41
N THR A 106 -0.33 -13.55 -6.17
CA THR A 106 -0.42 -14.46 -5.02
C THR A 106 0.55 -15.63 -5.13
N ARG A 107 0.98 -15.96 -6.36
CA ARG A 107 1.91 -17.06 -6.68
C ARG A 107 3.36 -16.59 -6.89
N HIS A 108 3.64 -15.30 -6.68
CA HIS A 108 4.96 -14.70 -6.91
C HIS A 108 5.47 -14.78 -8.36
N LEU A 109 4.57 -14.78 -9.34
CA LEU A 109 4.90 -14.92 -10.77
C LEU A 109 5.02 -13.57 -11.50
N THR A 110 4.72 -12.46 -10.84
CA THR A 110 4.92 -11.12 -11.41
C THR A 110 6.24 -10.53 -10.96
N GLY A 111 6.80 -9.58 -11.72
CA GLY A 111 8.08 -8.93 -11.35
C GLY A 111 8.06 -8.35 -9.93
N MET A 112 7.01 -7.61 -9.58
CA MET A 112 6.85 -7.06 -8.22
C MET A 112 6.75 -8.16 -7.15
N SER A 113 5.88 -9.16 -7.36
CA SER A 113 5.64 -10.20 -6.35
C SER A 113 6.83 -11.16 -6.17
N CYS A 114 7.66 -11.34 -7.21
CA CYS A 114 8.94 -12.03 -7.14
C CYS A 114 9.95 -11.24 -6.28
N LEU A 115 10.10 -9.94 -6.52
CA LEU A 115 10.95 -9.07 -5.69
C LEU A 115 10.46 -9.02 -4.23
N ALA A 116 9.15 -8.97 -4.02
CA ALA A 116 8.58 -9.00 -2.67
C ALA A 116 9.04 -10.27 -1.91
N ARG A 117 9.01 -11.43 -2.58
CA ARG A 117 9.47 -12.70 -2.01
C ARG A 117 10.97 -12.66 -1.68
N GLU A 118 11.79 -12.15 -2.61
CA GLU A 118 13.24 -12.03 -2.44
C GLU A 118 13.61 -11.16 -1.22
N PHE A 119 12.94 -10.02 -1.05
CA PHE A 119 13.20 -9.11 0.08
C PHE A 119 12.45 -9.48 1.38
N HIS A 120 11.83 -10.66 1.43
CA HIS A 120 11.00 -11.13 2.54
C HIS A 120 9.90 -10.12 2.94
N CYS A 121 9.30 -9.49 1.94
CA CYS A 121 8.12 -8.65 2.08
C CYS A 121 6.87 -9.50 1.81
N GLU A 122 5.94 -9.51 2.75
CA GLU A 122 4.65 -10.15 2.54
C GLU A 122 3.91 -9.45 1.38
N CYS A 123 3.40 -10.21 0.42
CA CYS A 123 2.55 -9.67 -0.65
C CYS A 123 1.09 -10.02 -0.35
N ARG A 124 0.24 -9.01 -0.14
CA ARG A 124 -1.19 -9.20 0.10
C ARG A 124 -1.99 -8.60 -1.04
N VAL A 125 -2.53 -9.47 -1.88
CA VAL A 125 -3.41 -9.09 -2.99
C VAL A 125 -4.84 -8.97 -2.48
N VAL A 126 -5.48 -7.85 -2.79
CA VAL A 126 -6.82 -7.49 -2.36
C VAL A 126 -7.62 -7.10 -3.59
N ASP A 127 -8.72 -7.82 -3.85
CA ASP A 127 -9.70 -7.40 -4.85
C ASP A 127 -10.59 -6.33 -4.23
N VAL A 128 -10.54 -5.11 -4.78
CA VAL A 128 -11.45 -4.02 -4.42
C VAL A 128 -12.44 -3.71 -5.54
N GLY A 129 -12.27 -4.29 -6.73
CA GLY A 129 -13.13 -4.00 -7.87
C GLY A 129 -12.84 -4.74 -9.18
N ILE A 130 -12.32 -5.97 -9.16
CA ILE A 130 -12.06 -6.75 -10.37
C ILE A 130 -13.39 -7.13 -11.03
N ALA A 131 -13.54 -6.82 -12.32
CA ALA A 131 -14.73 -7.10 -13.11
C ALA A 131 -14.73 -8.54 -13.66
N THR A 132 -13.57 -9.04 -14.07
CA THR A 132 -13.44 -10.39 -14.64
C THR A 132 -13.51 -11.46 -13.53
N PRO A 133 -14.36 -12.50 -13.67
CA PRO A 133 -14.38 -13.63 -12.72
C PRO A 133 -13.03 -14.35 -12.61
N TYR A 134 -12.69 -14.82 -11.42
CA TYR A 134 -11.47 -15.58 -11.16
C TYR A 134 -11.68 -16.56 -10.00
N HIS A 135 -10.80 -17.56 -9.89
CA HIS A 135 -10.74 -18.47 -8.75
C HIS A 135 -9.34 -18.46 -8.13
N CYS A 136 -9.19 -17.75 -7.02
CA CYS A 136 -7.94 -17.66 -6.25
C CYS A 136 -8.29 -17.31 -4.79
N PRO A 137 -8.44 -18.31 -3.90
CA PRO A 137 -8.81 -18.10 -2.49
C PRO A 137 -7.83 -17.23 -1.70
N GLU A 138 -6.59 -17.10 -2.17
CA GLU A 138 -5.54 -16.29 -1.56
C GLU A 138 -5.80 -14.77 -1.70
N ILE A 139 -6.58 -14.36 -2.70
CA ILE A 139 -6.98 -12.96 -2.89
C ILE A 139 -8.01 -12.58 -1.84
N VAL A 140 -7.78 -11.47 -1.12
CA VAL A 140 -8.77 -10.95 -0.18
C VAL A 140 -9.92 -10.34 -0.93
N ASP A 141 -11.12 -10.90 -0.76
CA ASP A 141 -12.34 -10.27 -1.25
C ASP A 141 -12.68 -9.03 -0.40
N ARG A 142 -12.49 -7.87 -1.00
CA ARG A 142 -12.92 -6.55 -0.54
C ARG A 142 -13.64 -5.81 -1.67
N ARG A 143 -14.27 -6.57 -2.57
CA ARG A 143 -14.86 -6.01 -3.79
C ARG A 143 -16.03 -5.09 -3.44
N ILE A 144 -15.98 -3.86 -3.94
CA ILE A 144 -17.05 -2.88 -3.80
C ILE A 144 -18.06 -3.05 -4.94
N LYS A 145 -17.57 -3.09 -6.19
CA LYS A 145 -18.33 -3.31 -7.42
C LYS A 145 -17.48 -4.08 -8.44
N GLN A 146 -18.07 -4.55 -9.53
CA GLN A 146 -17.32 -5.13 -10.65
C GLN A 146 -16.86 -4.00 -11.58
N GLY A 147 -15.67 -3.47 -11.31
CA GLY A 147 -15.15 -2.28 -11.96
C GLY A 147 -15.84 -0.98 -11.52
N THR A 148 -15.20 0.14 -11.85
CA THR A 148 -15.82 1.46 -11.76
C THR A 148 -16.76 1.72 -12.94
N ALA A 149 -17.65 2.71 -12.80
CA ALA A 149 -18.36 3.25 -13.95
C ALA A 149 -17.37 3.89 -14.94
N ASN A 150 -17.78 4.01 -16.19
CA ASN A 150 -17.02 4.77 -17.17
C ASN A 150 -17.12 6.26 -16.85
N LEU A 151 -15.98 6.90 -16.57
CA LEU A 151 -15.93 8.29 -16.11
C LEU A 151 -16.29 9.33 -17.18
N VAL A 152 -16.38 8.93 -18.45
CA VAL A 152 -16.76 9.83 -19.56
C VAL A 152 -18.23 9.68 -20.00
N LYS A 153 -19.00 8.82 -19.33
CA LYS A 153 -20.43 8.57 -19.60
C LYS A 153 -21.25 8.97 -18.37
#